data_AF-A0A815KSN9-F1
#
_entry.id   AF-A0A815KSN9-F1
#
_cell.length_a   1.000
_cell.length_b   1.000
_cell.length_c   1.000
_cell.angle_alpha   90.00
_cell.angle_beta   90.00
_cell.angle_gamma   90.00
#
_symmetry.space_group_name_H-M   'P 1'
#
loop_
_entity.id
_entity.type
_entity.pdbx_description
1 polymer ?
#
loop_
_entity_poly.entity_id
_entity_poly.type
_entity_poly.pdbx_seq_one_letter_code
_entity_poly.pdbx_strand_id
1 'polypeptide(L)'
;MIDQLSKTNNSNDFFGEQTPKKIPQETMIFTNELFQRVITAVFCSFNPTTTNNDKQYALNFLEDLKENHPLICLTIGFELLKQQTNNESLLHHYGIHLIESIIKHKWTLLKQDEKFLVKEQLFLLIKSSCLSQAFMDPIYIRNALAKCLVEMIKRDCFEKVNTTLDEIVLMTQTIAQIEDNNSTQLELILLVYRFLNEELTIYAQSIQVHRRRQLLNQLQKRLNDILPCLIRISNDLLIVTDQRERLTQTCLLAVNSFLTWVEYNHFEQYELFLCELFLKFFQLNSVKLRYASFECLLSLVNKRLAKKQLQQQQQQRNKRIALSPSSALNCQHEKLFLNYLLGDNTLGMFYRLLISPTV
;
A
#
# COMPACT_ATOMS: atom_id res chain seq x y z
N MET A 1 39.11 41.39 6.82
CA MET A 1 39.03 41.14 5.37
C MET A 1 37.57 40.97 4.98
N ILE A 2 36.86 42.08 5.14
CA ILE A 2 35.48 42.34 4.75
C ILE A 2 35.62 43.55 3.81
N ASP A 3 34.73 43.67 2.83
CA ASP A 3 34.71 44.65 1.73
C ASP A 3 35.47 44.23 0.48
N GLN A 4 34.76 43.50 -0.38
CA GLN A 4 34.68 43.77 -1.82
C GLN A 4 33.65 42.80 -2.40
N LEU A 5 32.48 43.32 -2.77
CA LEU A 5 31.60 42.89 -3.86
C LEU A 5 30.25 43.64 -3.71
N SER A 6 30.33 44.96 -3.78
CA SER A 6 29.21 45.77 -4.24
C SER A 6 29.54 46.25 -5.65
N LYS A 7 28.53 46.21 -6.53
CA LYS A 7 28.51 46.65 -7.94
C LYS A 7 28.84 45.57 -8.98
N THR A 8 27.81 44.81 -9.34
CA THR A 8 27.35 44.77 -10.73
C THR A 8 25.81 44.72 -10.74
N ASN A 9 25.20 45.90 -10.87
CA ASN A 9 23.84 46.02 -11.37
C ASN A 9 23.88 45.73 -12.87
N ASN A 10 23.03 44.83 -13.38
CA ASN A 10 22.12 45.13 -14.49
C ASN A 10 21.18 43.95 -14.81
N SER A 11 19.97 44.32 -15.22
CA SER A 11 18.83 43.53 -15.71
C SER A 11 17.90 42.88 -14.67
N ASN A 12 17.19 43.76 -13.95
CA ASN A 12 15.76 43.58 -13.73
C ASN A 12 15.05 43.46 -15.09
N ASP A 13 14.20 42.43 -15.22
CA ASP A 13 13.04 42.28 -16.12
C ASP A 13 12.94 40.85 -16.67
N PHE A 14 12.52 39.90 -15.82
CA PHE A 14 12.08 38.56 -16.29
C PHE A 14 10.60 38.27 -16.00
N PHE A 15 9.97 39.05 -15.11
CA PHE A 15 8.52 39.03 -14.88
C PHE A 15 7.96 40.43 -15.17
N GLY A 16 8.14 40.90 -16.40
CA GLY A 16 7.41 42.06 -16.89
C GLY A 16 5.91 41.77 -16.90
N GLU A 17 5.11 42.75 -16.52
CA GLU A 17 3.64 42.74 -16.50
C GLU A 17 3.06 42.10 -17.77
N GLN A 18 2.75 40.80 -17.69
CA GLN A 18 1.87 40.16 -18.64
C GLN A 18 0.59 39.84 -17.88
N THR A 19 -0.44 40.61 -18.21
CA THR A 19 -1.85 40.20 -18.08
C THR A 19 -2.00 38.71 -18.38
N PRO A 20 -2.91 37.98 -17.72
CA PRO A 20 -3.06 36.54 -17.89
C PRO A 20 -3.56 36.25 -19.31
N LYS A 21 -2.62 36.18 -20.26
CA LYS A 21 -2.84 35.63 -21.58
C LYS A 21 -3.03 34.15 -21.36
N LYS A 22 -4.28 33.70 -21.48
CA LYS A 22 -4.62 32.29 -21.66
C LYS A 22 -3.60 31.71 -22.63
N ILE A 23 -2.85 30.72 -22.17
CA ILE A 23 -1.92 29.97 -22.99
C ILE A 23 -2.75 29.42 -24.17
N PRO A 24 -2.41 29.72 -25.44
CA PRO A 24 -3.11 29.18 -26.58
C PRO A 24 -3.09 27.65 -26.52
N GLN A 25 -4.16 27.01 -27.03
CA GLN A 25 -4.27 25.55 -27.17
C GLN A 25 -3.32 24.98 -28.25
N GLU A 26 -2.10 25.49 -28.33
CA GLU A 26 -1.01 24.81 -29.00
C GLU A 26 -0.57 23.65 -28.11
N THR A 27 -0.32 22.49 -28.69
CA THR A 27 0.26 21.34 -28.00
C THR A 27 1.59 21.77 -27.41
N MET A 28 1.59 22.21 -26.15
CA MET A 28 2.79 22.57 -25.42
C MET A 28 3.76 21.39 -25.49
N ILE A 29 5.02 21.66 -25.84
CA ILE A 29 6.06 20.65 -26.02
C ILE A 29 7.01 20.75 -24.84
N PHE A 30 7.54 19.61 -24.38
CA PHE A 30 8.62 19.62 -23.40
C PHE A 30 9.87 20.26 -24.02
N THR A 31 10.31 21.38 -23.47
CA THR A 31 11.54 22.09 -23.86
C THR A 31 12.42 22.34 -22.64
N ASN A 32 13.73 22.48 -22.85
CA ASN A 32 14.66 22.81 -21.75
C ASN A 32 14.31 24.16 -21.11
N GLU A 33 13.83 25.13 -21.89
CA GLU A 33 13.37 26.43 -21.38
C GLU A 33 12.18 26.27 -20.43
N LEU A 34 11.19 25.46 -20.82
CA LEU A 34 10.05 25.15 -19.96
C LEU A 34 10.50 24.47 -18.66
N PHE A 35 11.40 23.49 -18.78
CA PHE A 35 11.89 22.75 -17.62
C PHE A 35 12.63 23.68 -16.62
N GLN A 36 13.49 24.57 -17.12
CA GLN A 36 14.16 25.57 -16.28
C GLN A 36 13.18 26.57 -15.64
N ARG A 37 12.12 26.95 -16.37
CA ARG A 37 11.06 27.81 -15.83
C ARG A 37 10.30 27.12 -14.70
N VAL A 38 10.04 25.82 -14.83
CA VAL A 38 9.41 25.03 -13.77
C VAL A 38 10.32 24.94 -12.54
N ILE A 39 11.60 24.60 -12.71
CA ILE A 39 12.56 24.56 -11.60
C ILE A 39 12.59 25.91 -10.86
N THR A 40 12.66 27.01 -11.61
CA THR A 40 12.63 28.38 -11.06
C THR A 40 11.35 28.65 -10.30
N ALA A 41 10.19 28.28 -10.85
CA ALA A 41 8.90 28.46 -10.20
C ALA A 41 8.78 27.63 -8.91
N VAL A 42 9.29 26.40 -8.90
CA VAL A 42 9.36 25.57 -7.70
C VAL A 42 10.20 26.27 -6.64
N PHE A 43 11.44 26.67 -6.94
CA PHE A 43 12.27 27.37 -5.95
C PHE A 43 11.66 28.69 -5.48
N CYS A 44 11.03 29.45 -6.37
CA CYS A 44 10.31 30.68 -6.04
C CYS A 44 9.18 30.42 -5.03
N SER A 45 8.38 29.37 -5.23
CA SER A 45 7.24 29.05 -4.36
C SER A 45 7.65 28.62 -2.94
N PHE A 46 8.83 27.99 -2.79
CA PHE A 46 9.31 27.48 -1.49
C PHE A 46 10.35 28.37 -0.81
N ASN A 47 10.81 29.44 -1.46
CA ASN A 47 11.79 30.34 -0.87
C ASN A 47 11.12 31.35 0.09
N PRO A 48 11.50 31.39 1.38
CA PRO A 48 10.90 32.32 2.35
C PRO A 48 11.14 33.79 1.98
N THR A 49 12.23 34.13 1.27
CA THR A 49 12.59 35.52 0.97
C THR A 49 11.89 36.09 -0.27
N THR A 50 11.24 35.25 -1.06
CA THR A 50 10.55 35.71 -2.28
C THR A 50 9.27 36.46 -1.95
N THR A 51 8.97 37.50 -2.73
CA THR A 51 7.79 38.35 -2.55
C THR A 51 6.50 37.55 -2.72
N ASN A 52 5.41 38.01 -2.07
CA ASN A 52 4.11 37.33 -2.17
C ASN A 52 3.57 37.32 -3.60
N ASN A 53 3.80 38.38 -4.37
CA ASN A 53 3.37 38.47 -5.76
C ASN A 53 4.10 37.43 -6.62
N ASP A 54 5.43 37.35 -6.52
CA ASP A 54 6.23 36.39 -7.30
C ASP A 54 5.89 34.94 -6.94
N LYS A 55 5.67 34.66 -5.64
CA LYS A 55 5.17 33.35 -5.17
C LYS A 55 3.82 33.01 -5.80
N GLN A 56 2.89 33.97 -5.81
CA GLN A 56 1.58 33.76 -6.41
C GLN A 56 1.66 33.52 -7.92
N TYR A 57 2.50 34.26 -8.64
CA TYR A 57 2.75 34.02 -10.07
C TYR A 57 3.34 32.63 -10.33
N ALA A 58 4.32 32.22 -9.53
CA ALA A 58 4.92 30.89 -9.63
C ALA A 58 3.90 29.77 -9.37
N LEU A 59 3.11 29.88 -8.30
CA LEU A 59 2.07 28.90 -7.97
C LEU A 59 1.00 28.83 -9.05
N ASN A 60 0.51 29.97 -9.54
CA ASN A 60 -0.49 30.01 -10.61
C ASN A 60 0.03 29.35 -11.89
N PHE A 61 1.31 29.59 -12.25
CA PHE A 61 1.94 28.94 -13.40
C PHE A 61 2.01 27.41 -13.22
N LEU A 62 2.44 26.93 -12.05
CA LEU A 62 2.55 25.50 -11.77
C LEU A 62 1.18 24.81 -11.75
N GLU A 63 0.16 25.45 -11.20
CA GLU A 63 -1.21 24.94 -11.16
C GLU A 63 -1.84 24.89 -12.57
N ASP A 64 -1.65 25.94 -13.38
CA ASP A 64 -2.14 26.00 -14.75
C ASP A 64 -1.52 24.90 -15.63
N LEU A 65 -0.20 24.69 -15.48
CA LEU A 65 0.52 23.61 -16.16
C LEU A 65 -0.02 22.23 -15.74
N LYS A 66 -0.23 22.02 -14.44
CA LYS A 66 -0.78 20.78 -13.87
C LYS A 66 -2.21 20.47 -14.36
N GLU A 67 -3.06 21.48 -14.48
CA GLU A 67 -4.45 21.30 -14.87
C GLU A 67 -4.62 21.07 -16.37
N ASN A 68 -3.88 21.81 -17.19
CA ASN A 68 -4.06 21.86 -18.64
C ASN A 68 -3.14 20.90 -19.42
N HIS A 69 -1.98 20.52 -18.86
CA HIS A 69 -0.95 19.77 -19.59
C HIS A 69 -0.42 18.51 -18.85
N PRO A 70 -1.29 17.52 -18.53
CA PRO A 70 -0.93 16.38 -17.69
C PRO A 70 0.22 15.52 -18.24
N LEU A 71 0.34 15.31 -19.55
CA LEU A 71 1.42 14.51 -20.13
C LEU A 71 2.79 15.17 -19.99
N ILE A 72 2.83 16.49 -20.17
CA ILE A 72 4.04 17.28 -19.98
C ILE A 72 4.43 17.28 -18.51
N CYS A 73 3.44 17.39 -17.61
CA CYS A 73 3.67 17.30 -16.18
C CYS A 73 4.27 15.97 -15.76
N LEU A 74 3.83 14.84 -16.34
CA LEU A 74 4.47 13.54 -16.10
C LEU A 74 5.93 13.57 -16.53
N THR A 75 6.20 14.05 -17.76
CA THR A 75 7.57 14.17 -18.30
C THR A 75 8.47 15.02 -17.40
N ILE A 76 7.99 16.20 -17.00
CA ILE A 76 8.66 17.10 -16.06
C ILE A 76 8.86 16.40 -14.72
N GLY A 77 7.83 15.76 -14.19
CA GLY A 77 7.86 15.06 -12.91
C GLY A 77 8.99 14.03 -12.86
N PHE A 78 9.09 13.17 -13.87
CA PHE A 78 10.16 12.18 -13.96
C PHE A 78 11.54 12.81 -14.21
N GLU A 79 11.61 13.91 -14.97
CA GLU A 79 12.89 14.59 -15.20
C GLU A 79 13.40 15.33 -13.96
N LEU A 80 12.50 15.82 -13.11
CA LEU A 80 12.85 16.38 -11.80
C LEU A 80 13.46 15.32 -10.88
N LEU A 81 13.01 14.06 -10.94
CA LEU A 81 13.58 12.96 -10.14
C LEU A 81 15.03 12.63 -10.50
N LYS A 82 15.47 12.99 -11.71
CA LYS A 82 16.84 12.74 -12.18
C LYS A 82 17.81 13.86 -11.83
N GLN A 83 17.32 15.00 -11.33
CA GLN A 83 18.18 16.14 -11.02
C GLN A 83 19.11 15.83 -9.84
N GLN A 84 20.37 16.25 -9.98
CA GLN A 84 21.45 16.08 -9.00
C GLN A 84 22.02 17.43 -8.54
N THR A 85 21.15 18.42 -8.32
CA THR A 85 21.54 19.79 -7.97
C THR A 85 21.48 20.04 -6.47
N ASN A 86 22.00 21.18 -6.01
CA ASN A 86 21.71 21.69 -4.67
C ASN A 86 20.18 21.80 -4.47
N ASN A 87 19.67 21.36 -3.32
CA ASN A 87 18.24 21.24 -3.01
C ASN A 87 17.46 20.23 -3.89
N GLU A 88 18.12 19.20 -4.42
CA GLU A 88 17.48 18.13 -5.21
C GLU A 88 16.26 17.52 -4.50
N SER A 89 16.27 17.35 -3.17
CA SER A 89 15.14 16.76 -2.45
C SER A 89 13.85 17.59 -2.57
N LEU A 90 13.94 18.92 -2.73
CA LEU A 90 12.75 19.74 -2.98
C LEU A 90 12.18 19.44 -4.36
N LEU A 91 13.04 19.37 -5.38
CA LEU A 91 12.65 19.05 -6.75
C LEU A 91 12.11 17.62 -6.86
N HIS A 92 12.75 16.66 -6.18
CA HIS A 92 12.28 15.28 -6.10
C HIS A 92 10.91 15.20 -5.46
N HIS A 93 10.70 15.88 -4.33
CA HIS A 93 9.41 15.91 -3.65
C HIS A 93 8.31 16.49 -4.56
N TYR A 94 8.59 17.61 -5.21
CA TYR A 94 7.65 18.23 -6.14
C TYR A 94 7.36 17.32 -7.34
N GLY A 95 8.39 16.70 -7.92
CA GLY A 95 8.26 15.75 -9.03
C GLY A 95 7.36 14.55 -8.67
N ILE A 96 7.58 13.94 -7.49
CA ILE A 96 6.73 12.85 -7.00
C ILE A 96 5.28 13.34 -6.83
N HIS A 97 5.08 14.50 -6.20
CA HIS A 97 3.75 15.06 -5.98
C HIS A 97 3.02 15.38 -7.29
N LEU A 98 3.74 15.85 -8.31
CA LEU A 98 3.20 16.11 -9.63
C LEU A 98 2.70 14.81 -10.29
N ILE A 99 3.51 13.76 -10.27
CA ILE A 99 3.14 12.42 -10.77
C ILE A 99 1.94 11.86 -9.99
N GLU A 100 1.98 11.90 -8.65
CA GLU A 100 0.90 11.43 -7.78
C GLU A 100 -0.41 12.15 -8.08
N SER A 101 -0.37 13.49 -8.25
CA SER A 101 -1.56 14.29 -8.57
C SER A 101 -2.21 13.85 -9.88
N ILE A 102 -1.42 13.54 -10.91
CA ILE A 102 -1.92 13.10 -12.21
C ILE A 102 -2.54 11.71 -12.11
N ILE A 103 -1.87 10.78 -11.41
CA ILE A 103 -2.43 9.44 -11.12
C ILE A 103 -3.74 9.55 -10.32
N LYS A 104 -3.80 10.48 -9.37
CA LYS A 104 -4.98 10.62 -8.51
C LYS A 104 -6.17 11.25 -9.24
N HIS A 105 -5.94 12.29 -10.03
CA HIS A 105 -7.02 13.15 -10.55
C HIS A 105 -7.26 13.00 -12.06
N LYS A 106 -6.24 12.62 -12.84
CA LYS A 106 -6.30 12.61 -14.31
C LYS A 106 -6.06 11.23 -14.93
N TRP A 107 -5.89 10.17 -14.12
CA TRP A 107 -5.62 8.80 -14.60
C TRP A 107 -6.63 8.25 -15.61
N THR A 108 -7.91 8.56 -15.44
CA THR A 108 -8.97 8.11 -16.37
C THR A 108 -8.94 8.85 -17.71
N LEU A 109 -8.25 9.99 -17.77
CA LEU A 109 -8.08 10.77 -19.00
C LEU A 109 -6.87 10.29 -19.82
N LEU A 110 -5.95 9.54 -19.19
CA LEU A 110 -4.79 8.97 -19.87
C LEU A 110 -5.19 7.78 -20.73
N LYS A 111 -4.58 7.68 -21.91
CA LYS A 111 -4.66 6.51 -22.79
C LYS A 111 -3.95 5.32 -22.16
N GLN A 112 -4.24 4.11 -22.64
CA GLN A 112 -3.63 2.90 -22.10
C GLN A 112 -2.10 2.90 -22.25
N ASP A 113 -1.58 3.35 -23.40
CA ASP A 113 -0.13 3.45 -23.63
C ASP A 113 0.53 4.47 -22.68
N GLU A 114 -0.16 5.57 -22.38
CA GLU A 114 0.32 6.60 -21.45
C GLU A 114 0.35 6.08 -20.01
N LYS A 115 -0.69 5.34 -19.59
CA LYS A 115 -0.70 4.65 -18.28
C LYS A 115 0.42 3.63 -18.19
N PHE A 116 0.64 2.85 -19.25
CA PHE A 116 1.72 1.86 -19.31
C PHE A 116 3.08 2.54 -19.14
N LEU A 117 3.33 3.64 -19.85
CA LEU A 117 4.57 4.41 -19.75
C LEU A 117 4.81 4.93 -18.32
N VAL A 118 3.77 5.44 -17.65
CA VAL A 118 3.88 5.89 -16.24
C VAL A 118 4.27 4.74 -15.32
N LYS A 119 3.63 3.56 -15.47
CA LYS A 119 3.99 2.36 -14.70
C LYS A 119 5.42 1.95 -14.96
N GLU A 120 5.82 1.86 -16.23
CA GLU A 120 7.16 1.47 -16.64
C GLU A 120 8.22 2.40 -16.06
N GLN A 121 8.03 3.72 -16.14
CA GLN A 121 8.98 4.69 -15.60
C GLN A 121 9.08 4.64 -14.07
N LEU A 122 7.96 4.46 -13.36
CA LEU A 122 7.98 4.26 -11.90
C LEU A 122 8.68 2.94 -11.52
N PHE A 123 8.41 1.84 -12.21
CA PHE A 123 9.09 0.57 -11.91
C PHE A 123 10.56 0.59 -12.32
N LEU A 124 10.93 1.29 -13.39
CA LEU A 124 12.32 1.51 -13.75
C LEU A 124 13.03 2.30 -12.65
N LEU A 125 12.40 3.34 -12.09
CA LEU A 125 12.97 4.08 -10.95
C LEU A 125 13.26 3.15 -9.77
N ILE A 126 12.31 2.28 -9.42
CA ILE A 126 12.44 1.32 -8.30
C ILE A 126 13.54 0.29 -8.54
N LYS A 127 13.68 -0.21 -9.78
CA LYS A 127 14.65 -1.25 -10.15
C LYS A 127 16.03 -0.70 -10.45
N SER A 128 16.13 0.58 -10.80
CA SER A 128 17.38 1.23 -11.19
C SER A 128 18.24 1.63 -9.99
N SER A 129 19.54 1.83 -10.24
CA SER A 129 20.46 2.46 -9.29
C SER A 129 20.14 3.92 -8.97
N CYS A 130 19.12 4.51 -9.61
CA CYS A 130 18.67 5.86 -9.33
C CYS A 130 18.03 5.97 -7.94
N LEU A 131 17.48 4.87 -7.40
CA LEU A 131 17.01 4.75 -6.03
C LEU A 131 18.16 4.59 -5.02
N SER A 132 19.07 5.57 -5.03
CA SER A 132 20.21 5.61 -4.10
C SER A 132 19.74 5.77 -2.66
N GLN A 133 20.59 5.37 -1.71
CA GLN A 133 20.34 5.60 -0.29
C GLN A 133 20.10 7.09 0.00
N ALA A 134 20.81 8.00 -0.68
CA ALA A 134 20.66 9.44 -0.53
C ALA A 134 19.28 9.93 -0.97
N PHE A 135 18.74 9.42 -2.08
CA PHE A 135 17.40 9.74 -2.55
C PHE A 135 16.31 9.34 -1.53
N MET A 136 16.46 8.16 -0.92
CA MET A 136 15.47 7.60 0.02
C MET A 136 15.66 8.04 1.48
N ASP A 137 16.74 8.76 1.80
CA ASP A 137 17.06 9.15 3.17
C ASP A 137 16.05 10.15 3.78
N PRO A 138 15.60 11.18 3.05
CA PRO A 138 14.56 12.07 3.54
C PRO A 138 13.21 11.33 3.66
N ILE A 139 12.65 11.29 4.87
CA ILE A 139 11.42 10.55 5.15
C ILE A 139 10.23 10.98 4.27
N TYR A 140 10.14 12.27 3.96
CA TYR A 140 9.07 12.80 3.13
C TYR A 140 9.18 12.34 1.66
N ILE A 141 10.38 12.11 1.14
CA ILE A 141 10.60 11.56 -0.22
C ILE A 141 10.17 10.11 -0.30
N ARG A 142 10.76 9.25 0.56
CA ARG A 142 10.42 7.82 0.54
C ARG A 142 8.93 7.58 0.77
N ASN A 143 8.31 8.36 1.67
CA ASN A 143 6.88 8.24 1.92
C ASN A 143 6.03 8.74 0.75
N ALA A 144 6.42 9.85 0.11
CA ALA A 144 5.72 10.35 -1.07
C ALA A 144 5.78 9.34 -2.22
N LEU A 145 6.95 8.74 -2.48
CA LEU A 145 7.11 7.75 -3.54
C LEU A 145 6.28 6.49 -3.27
N ALA A 146 6.30 5.97 -2.03
CA ALA A 146 5.47 4.84 -1.65
C ALA A 146 3.97 5.13 -1.82
N LYS A 147 3.52 6.33 -1.42
CA LYS A 147 2.12 6.76 -1.59
C LYS A 147 1.72 6.92 -3.05
N CYS A 148 2.62 7.43 -3.90
CA CYS A 148 2.41 7.50 -5.34
C CYS A 148 2.16 6.11 -5.95
N LEU A 149 2.93 5.09 -5.54
CA LEU A 149 2.70 3.70 -5.95
C LEU A 149 1.37 3.14 -5.40
N VAL A 150 1.00 3.46 -4.16
CA VAL A 150 -0.30 3.08 -3.59
C VAL A 150 -1.45 3.71 -4.38
N GLU A 151 -1.35 4.98 -4.77
CA GLU A 151 -2.33 5.61 -5.66
C GLU A 151 -2.42 4.86 -7.00
N MET A 152 -1.30 4.46 -7.59
CA MET A 152 -1.28 3.67 -8.83
C MET A 152 -2.00 2.31 -8.66
N ILE A 153 -1.71 1.56 -7.58
CA ILE A 153 -2.41 0.30 -7.24
C ILE A 153 -3.92 0.52 -7.10
N LYS A 154 -4.33 1.61 -6.43
CA LYS A 154 -5.75 1.96 -6.25
C LYS A 154 -6.45 2.27 -7.58
N ARG A 155 -5.73 2.80 -8.57
CA ARG A 155 -6.30 3.14 -9.88
C ARG A 155 -6.35 1.95 -10.83
N ASP A 156 -5.35 1.08 -10.75
CA ASP A 156 -5.28 -0.16 -11.54
C ASP A 156 -6.29 -1.22 -11.12
N CYS A 157 -6.81 -1.15 -9.89
CA CYS A 157 -7.66 -2.21 -9.35
C CYS A 157 -8.95 -2.46 -10.14
N PHE A 158 -9.38 -1.49 -10.96
CA PHE A 158 -10.57 -1.58 -11.83
C PHE A 158 -10.31 -2.20 -13.19
N GLU A 159 -9.05 -2.31 -13.61
CA GLU A 159 -8.71 -3.05 -14.82
C GLU A 159 -8.86 -4.55 -14.53
N LYS A 160 -8.96 -5.38 -15.57
CA LYS A 160 -9.20 -6.83 -15.41
C LYS A 160 -8.15 -7.52 -14.53
N VAL A 161 -6.95 -6.95 -14.45
CA VAL A 161 -5.81 -7.41 -13.66
C VAL A 161 -5.13 -6.19 -13.04
N ASN A 162 -4.82 -6.26 -11.73
CA ASN A 162 -4.07 -5.21 -11.05
C ASN A 162 -2.57 -5.46 -11.26
N THR A 163 -2.07 -5.10 -12.44
CA THR A 163 -0.70 -5.36 -12.86
C THR A 163 0.32 -4.69 -11.94
N THR A 164 -0.01 -3.52 -11.38
CA THR A 164 0.88 -2.83 -10.44
C THR A 164 1.04 -3.61 -9.14
N LEU A 165 -0.05 -4.14 -8.57
CA LEU A 165 0.05 -5.00 -7.38
C LEU A 165 0.83 -6.27 -7.69
N ASP A 166 0.57 -6.91 -8.83
CA ASP A 166 1.26 -8.14 -9.23
C ASP A 166 2.78 -7.92 -9.39
N GLU A 167 3.20 -6.78 -9.93
CA GLU A 167 4.63 -6.42 -10.05
C GLU A 167 5.28 -6.19 -8.68
N ILE A 168 4.58 -5.55 -7.73
CA ILE A 168 5.08 -5.36 -6.35
C ILE A 168 5.24 -6.72 -5.65
N VAL A 169 4.29 -7.64 -5.83
CA VAL A 169 4.37 -9.01 -5.31
C VAL A 169 5.55 -9.75 -5.93
N LEU A 170 5.71 -9.69 -7.25
CA LEU A 170 6.83 -10.31 -7.97
C LEU A 170 8.18 -9.77 -7.45
N MET A 171 8.33 -8.46 -7.33
CA MET A 171 9.56 -7.87 -6.78
C MET A 171 9.84 -8.36 -5.35
N THR A 172 8.80 -8.48 -4.51
CA THR A 172 8.93 -9.04 -3.15
C THR A 172 9.45 -10.48 -3.18
N GLN A 173 8.95 -11.30 -4.11
CA GLN A 173 9.35 -12.70 -4.26
C GLN A 173 10.79 -12.85 -4.78
N THR A 174 11.20 -11.98 -5.71
CA THR A 174 12.53 -12.03 -6.35
C THR A 174 13.68 -11.67 -5.40
N ILE A 175 13.39 -11.02 -4.27
CA ILE A 175 14.40 -10.70 -3.25
C ILE A 175 14.76 -11.98 -2.50
N ALA A 176 15.83 -12.65 -2.99
CA ALA A 176 16.35 -13.88 -2.41
C ALA A 176 17.21 -13.63 -1.16
N GLN A 177 18.02 -12.57 -1.18
CA GLN A 177 18.90 -12.17 -0.08
C GLN A 177 18.85 -10.66 0.10
N ILE A 178 19.08 -10.22 1.33
CA ILE A 178 19.03 -8.82 1.72
C ILE A 178 20.45 -8.24 1.59
N GLU A 179 20.69 -7.53 0.50
CA GLU A 179 21.99 -6.94 0.12
C GLU A 179 21.90 -5.41 0.16
N ASP A 180 23.04 -4.70 0.13
CA ASP A 180 23.01 -3.23 0.20
C ASP A 180 22.29 -2.62 -1.00
N ASN A 181 22.52 -3.20 -2.19
CA ASN A 181 21.96 -2.73 -3.45
C ASN A 181 20.43 -2.84 -3.56
N ASN A 182 19.80 -3.75 -2.81
CA ASN A 182 18.33 -3.94 -2.84
C ASN A 182 17.64 -3.46 -1.56
N SER A 183 18.38 -2.93 -0.58
CA SER A 183 17.85 -2.50 0.71
C SER A 183 16.83 -1.36 0.58
N THR A 184 17.14 -0.36 -0.25
CA THR A 184 16.26 0.80 -0.54
C THR A 184 15.01 0.38 -1.29
N GLN A 185 15.17 -0.51 -2.27
CA GLN A 185 14.06 -1.10 -3.03
C GLN A 185 13.12 -1.88 -2.10
N LEU A 186 13.67 -2.73 -1.24
CA LEU A 186 12.91 -3.50 -0.27
C LEU A 186 12.20 -2.57 0.73
N GLU A 187 12.88 -1.54 1.24
CA GLU A 187 12.27 -0.54 2.13
C GLU A 187 11.04 0.11 1.47
N LEU A 188 11.16 0.51 0.20
CA LEU A 188 10.06 1.09 -0.56
C LEU A 188 8.88 0.12 -0.74
N ILE A 189 9.16 -1.13 -1.11
CA ILE A 189 8.13 -2.18 -1.26
C ILE A 189 7.38 -2.40 0.06
N LEU A 190 8.09 -2.47 1.18
CA LEU A 190 7.48 -2.64 2.50
C LEU A 190 6.64 -1.42 2.91
N LEU A 191 7.07 -0.19 2.57
CA LEU A 191 6.27 1.02 2.75
C LEU A 191 4.99 0.99 1.90
N VAL A 192 5.06 0.51 0.66
CA VAL A 192 3.88 0.37 -0.21
C VAL A 192 2.86 -0.58 0.43
N TYR A 193 3.27 -1.75 0.92
CA TYR A 193 2.37 -2.66 1.63
C TYR A 193 1.76 -2.01 2.87
N ARG A 194 2.59 -1.36 3.68
CA ARG A 194 2.13 -0.69 4.89
C ARG A 194 1.08 0.37 4.58
N PHE A 195 1.37 1.32 3.68
CA PHE A 195 0.45 2.40 3.35
C PHE A 195 -0.81 1.91 2.63
N LEU A 196 -0.70 0.90 1.76
CA LEU A 196 -1.87 0.28 1.16
C LEU A 196 -2.80 -0.31 2.24
N ASN A 197 -2.24 -1.04 3.21
CA ASN A 197 -3.02 -1.61 4.31
C ASN A 197 -3.62 -0.52 5.21
N GLU A 198 -2.88 0.55 5.54
CA GLU A 198 -3.39 1.68 6.33
C GLU A 198 -4.58 2.36 5.62
N GLU A 199 -4.48 2.58 4.31
CA GLU A 199 -5.58 3.11 3.49
C GLU A 199 -6.81 2.18 3.47
N LEU A 200 -6.59 0.86 3.43
CA LEU A 200 -7.66 -0.14 3.42
C LEU A 200 -8.26 -0.42 4.80
N THR A 201 -7.63 0.01 5.89
CA THR A 201 -8.05 -0.29 7.27
C THR A 201 -8.33 0.97 8.06
N ILE A 202 -7.28 1.71 8.44
CA ILE A 202 -7.33 2.92 9.28
C ILE A 202 -8.09 4.03 8.56
N TYR A 203 -7.73 4.31 7.31
CA TYR A 203 -8.33 5.38 6.50
C TYR A 203 -9.43 4.86 5.58
N ALA A 204 -10.10 3.76 5.95
CA ALA A 204 -11.11 3.13 5.11
C ALA A 204 -12.24 4.06 4.62
N GLN A 205 -12.49 5.18 5.31
CA GLN A 205 -13.47 6.19 4.94
C GLN A 205 -13.03 7.07 3.76
N SER A 206 -11.73 7.13 3.43
CA SER A 206 -11.19 7.91 2.31
C SER A 206 -11.44 7.23 0.95
N ILE A 207 -11.79 5.94 0.95
CA ILE A 207 -12.00 5.13 -0.26
C ILE A 207 -13.45 4.69 -0.33
N GLN A 208 -14.05 4.74 -1.53
CA GLN A 208 -15.39 4.21 -1.76
C GLN A 208 -15.47 2.73 -1.36
N VAL A 209 -16.53 2.34 -0.65
CA VAL A 209 -16.68 0.99 -0.08
C VAL A 209 -16.51 -0.12 -1.11
N HIS A 210 -17.05 0.03 -2.32
CA HIS A 210 -16.88 -0.95 -3.41
C HIS A 210 -15.41 -1.10 -3.83
N ARG A 211 -14.70 0.03 -4.00
CA ARG A 211 -13.26 0.06 -4.34
C ARG A 211 -12.43 -0.66 -3.30
N ARG A 212 -12.69 -0.34 -2.04
CA ARG A 212 -12.01 -0.95 -0.90
C ARG A 212 -12.21 -2.47 -0.88
N ARG A 213 -13.44 -2.95 -1.06
CA ARG A 213 -13.75 -4.40 -1.11
C ARG A 213 -13.03 -5.09 -2.27
N GLN A 214 -13.02 -4.48 -3.45
CA GLN A 214 -12.33 -5.03 -4.62
C GLN A 214 -10.81 -5.15 -4.39
N LEU A 215 -10.18 -4.10 -3.85
CA LEU A 215 -8.75 -4.12 -3.48
C LEU A 215 -8.44 -5.17 -2.42
N LEU A 216 -9.26 -5.26 -1.37
CA LEU A 216 -9.10 -6.29 -0.33
C LEU A 216 -9.22 -7.70 -0.93
N ASN A 217 -10.17 -7.94 -1.84
CA ASN A 217 -10.32 -9.23 -2.50
C ASN A 217 -9.11 -9.56 -3.40
N GLN A 218 -8.54 -8.58 -4.10
CA GLN A 218 -7.32 -8.77 -4.89
C GLN A 218 -6.13 -9.09 -3.99
N LEU A 219 -5.97 -8.36 -2.89
CA LEU A 219 -4.90 -8.57 -1.92
C LEU A 219 -5.02 -9.93 -1.21
N GLN A 220 -6.25 -10.34 -0.84
CA GLN A 220 -6.54 -11.65 -0.27
C GLN A 220 -6.08 -12.80 -1.16
N LYS A 221 -6.31 -12.69 -2.49
CA LYS A 221 -5.86 -13.70 -3.47
C LYS A 221 -4.34 -13.84 -3.55
N ARG A 222 -3.58 -12.84 -3.08
CA ARG A 222 -2.11 -12.81 -3.08
C ARG A 222 -1.51 -13.06 -1.70
N LEU A 223 -2.31 -13.29 -0.65
CA LEU A 223 -1.78 -13.48 0.72
C LEU A 223 -0.85 -14.69 0.82
N ASN A 224 -1.13 -15.76 0.08
CA ASN A 224 -0.29 -16.95 0.04
C ASN A 224 1.09 -16.68 -0.61
N ASP A 225 1.18 -15.64 -1.44
CA ASP A 225 2.44 -15.20 -2.07
C ASP A 225 3.18 -14.20 -1.18
N ILE A 226 2.44 -13.28 -0.57
CA ILE A 226 3.00 -12.15 0.19
C ILE A 226 3.46 -12.56 1.59
N LEU A 227 2.60 -13.26 2.36
CA LEU A 227 2.87 -13.53 3.78
C LEU A 227 4.13 -14.36 4.00
N PRO A 228 4.38 -15.48 3.27
CA PRO A 228 5.62 -16.23 3.45
C PRO A 228 6.87 -15.39 3.18
N CYS A 229 6.81 -14.52 2.17
CA CYS A 229 7.92 -13.61 1.86
C CYS A 229 8.16 -12.61 3.00
N LEU A 230 7.11 -11.97 3.53
CA LEU A 230 7.25 -11.01 4.63
C LEU A 230 7.81 -11.67 5.90
N ILE A 231 7.38 -12.90 6.18
CA ILE A 231 7.86 -13.69 7.33
C ILE A 231 9.34 -14.05 7.14
N ARG A 232 9.73 -14.52 5.95
CA ARG A 232 11.13 -14.80 5.59
C ARG A 232 11.99 -13.55 5.74
N ILE A 233 11.59 -12.44 5.10
CA ILE A 233 12.32 -11.17 5.14
C ILE A 233 12.48 -10.67 6.59
N SER A 234 11.43 -10.79 7.41
CA SER A 234 11.51 -10.42 8.83
C SER A 234 12.55 -11.26 9.58
N ASN A 235 12.62 -12.56 9.31
CA ASN A 235 13.61 -13.44 9.91
C ASN A 235 15.04 -13.13 9.42
N ASP A 236 15.22 -12.86 8.13
CA ASP A 236 16.52 -12.51 7.58
C ASP A 236 17.04 -11.18 8.14
N LEU A 237 16.14 -10.19 8.32
CA LEU A 237 16.47 -8.90 8.91
C LEU A 237 16.90 -9.02 10.38
N LEU A 238 16.45 -10.05 11.11
CA LEU A 238 16.88 -10.31 12.49
C LEU A 238 18.40 -10.52 12.58
N ILE A 239 19.04 -11.05 11.53
CA ILE A 239 20.48 -11.33 11.50
C ILE A 239 21.30 -10.06 11.28
N VAL A 240 20.74 -9.08 10.53
CA VAL A 240 21.42 -7.87 10.08
C VAL A 240 20.86 -6.58 10.73
N THR A 241 20.17 -6.71 11.86
CA THR A 241 19.41 -5.59 12.46
C THR A 241 20.27 -4.37 12.78
N ASP A 242 21.50 -4.58 13.25
CA ASP A 242 22.37 -3.49 13.71
C ASP A 242 22.78 -2.55 12.56
N GLN A 243 22.85 -3.07 11.33
CA GLN A 243 23.15 -2.28 10.14
C GLN A 243 21.89 -1.70 9.48
N ARG A 244 20.72 -2.28 9.77
CA ARG A 244 19.47 -2.06 9.01
C ARG A 244 18.27 -1.83 9.91
N GLU A 245 18.44 -1.10 11.02
CA GLU A 245 17.39 -0.84 11.99
C GLU A 245 16.14 -0.22 11.33
N ARG A 246 16.33 0.77 10.45
CA ARG A 246 15.22 1.46 9.74
C ARG A 246 14.41 0.49 8.87
N LEU A 247 15.09 -0.30 8.05
CA LEU A 247 14.46 -1.29 7.18
C LEU A 247 13.73 -2.37 8.00
N THR A 248 14.35 -2.84 9.07
CA THR A 248 13.76 -3.81 10.02
C THR A 248 12.49 -3.26 10.64
N GLN A 249 12.51 -2.00 11.09
CA GLN A 249 11.33 -1.34 11.63
C GLN A 249 10.20 -1.26 10.58
N THR A 250 10.52 -0.85 9.35
CA THR A 250 9.56 -0.78 8.24
C THR A 250 8.95 -2.15 7.94
N CYS A 251 9.76 -3.22 7.97
CA CYS A 251 9.29 -4.60 7.77
C CYS A 251 8.29 -5.02 8.85
N LEU A 252 8.62 -4.83 10.13
CA LEU A 252 7.73 -5.17 11.24
C LEU A 252 6.41 -4.39 11.17
N LEU A 253 6.46 -3.10 10.83
CA LEU A 253 5.24 -2.30 10.67
C LEU A 253 4.41 -2.75 9.46
N ALA A 254 5.03 -3.19 8.37
CA ALA A 254 4.33 -3.81 7.25
C ALA A 254 3.68 -5.14 7.64
N VAL A 255 4.38 -6.02 8.36
CA VAL A 255 3.81 -7.27 8.90
C VAL A 255 2.63 -6.99 9.83
N ASN A 256 2.78 -6.04 10.76
CA ASN A 256 1.70 -5.64 11.65
C ASN A 256 0.47 -5.17 10.87
N SER A 257 0.67 -4.40 9.79
CA SER A 257 -0.43 -3.92 8.96
C SER A 257 -1.28 -5.05 8.38
N PHE A 258 -0.69 -6.19 7.99
CA PHE A 258 -1.45 -7.39 7.60
C PHE A 258 -2.08 -8.10 8.80
N LEU A 259 -1.35 -8.20 9.92
CA LEU A 259 -1.85 -8.76 11.19
C LEU A 259 -3.01 -7.97 11.78
N THR A 260 -3.40 -6.81 11.27
CA THR A 260 -4.61 -6.12 11.76
C THR A 260 -5.90 -6.69 11.15
N TRP A 261 -5.92 -6.95 9.84
CA TRP A 261 -7.17 -7.27 9.13
C TRP A 261 -7.21 -8.68 8.54
N VAL A 262 -6.07 -9.30 8.24
CA VAL A 262 -6.04 -10.66 7.66
C VAL A 262 -6.59 -11.67 8.67
N GLU A 263 -7.38 -12.64 8.18
CA GLU A 263 -7.94 -13.69 9.02
C GLU A 263 -6.85 -14.59 9.59
N TYR A 264 -7.04 -15.03 10.84
CA TYR A 264 -6.05 -15.83 11.56
C TYR A 264 -5.67 -17.15 10.85
N ASN A 265 -6.56 -17.72 10.03
CA ASN A 265 -6.29 -18.98 9.30
C ASN A 265 -5.03 -18.89 8.42
N HIS A 266 -4.69 -17.70 7.90
CA HIS A 266 -3.47 -17.51 7.11
C HIS A 266 -2.18 -17.55 7.95
N PHE A 267 -2.28 -17.29 9.26
CA PHE A 267 -1.16 -17.26 10.19
C PHE A 267 -1.05 -18.52 11.06
N GLU A 268 -2.08 -19.36 11.09
CA GLU A 268 -2.16 -20.53 11.98
C GLU A 268 -0.95 -21.47 11.83
N GLN A 269 -0.51 -21.73 10.60
CA GLN A 269 0.67 -22.55 10.32
C GLN A 269 2.00 -21.91 10.74
N TYR A 270 2.03 -20.58 10.94
CA TYR A 270 3.22 -19.81 11.29
C TYR A 270 3.21 -19.33 12.74
N GLU A 271 2.18 -19.64 13.54
CA GLU A 271 1.96 -18.99 14.85
C GLU A 271 3.19 -19.09 15.77
N LEU A 272 3.68 -20.32 15.99
CA LEU A 272 4.80 -20.56 16.90
C LEU A 272 6.07 -19.86 16.42
N PHE A 273 6.33 -19.94 15.10
CA PHE A 273 7.47 -19.29 14.47
C PHE A 273 7.39 -17.76 14.60
N LEU A 274 6.22 -17.17 14.33
CA LEU A 274 6.00 -15.73 14.46
C LEU A 274 6.16 -15.26 15.91
N CYS A 275 5.63 -16.02 16.87
CA CYS A 275 5.81 -15.71 18.28
C CYS A 275 7.30 -15.74 18.67
N GLU A 276 8.03 -16.78 18.28
CA GLU A 276 9.47 -16.87 18.52
C GLU A 276 10.23 -15.73 17.86
N LEU A 277 9.92 -15.43 16.60
CA LEU A 277 10.52 -14.34 15.83
C LEU A 277 10.33 -12.98 16.52
N PHE A 278 9.10 -12.65 16.92
CA PHE A 278 8.81 -11.39 17.61
C PHE A 278 9.51 -11.33 18.98
N LEU A 279 9.54 -12.44 19.72
CA LEU A 279 10.29 -12.55 20.99
C LEU A 279 11.80 -12.35 20.81
N LYS A 280 12.39 -12.80 19.70
CA LYS A 280 13.80 -12.50 19.39
C LYS A 280 14.04 -11.02 19.14
N PHE A 281 13.13 -10.33 18.44
CA PHE A 281 13.21 -8.87 18.30
C PHE A 281 13.10 -8.11 19.64
N PHE A 282 12.46 -8.69 20.66
CA PHE A 282 12.43 -8.11 22.01
C PHE A 282 13.78 -8.10 22.71
N GLN A 283 14.68 -9.02 22.34
CA GLN A 283 16.00 -9.15 22.94
C GLN A 283 16.99 -8.11 22.40
N LEU A 284 16.62 -7.36 21.35
CA LEU A 284 17.45 -6.32 20.77
C LEU A 284 17.45 -5.04 21.62
N ASN A 285 18.55 -4.30 21.55
CA ASN A 285 18.70 -3.05 22.32
C ASN A 285 17.80 -1.92 21.78
N SER A 286 17.44 -1.93 20.49
CA SER A 286 16.61 -0.89 19.88
C SER A 286 15.20 -0.84 20.47
N VAL A 287 14.82 0.30 21.05
CA VAL A 287 13.45 0.54 21.54
C VAL A 287 12.44 0.54 20.39
N LYS A 288 12.83 1.06 19.22
CA LYS A 288 11.96 1.14 18.03
C LYS A 288 11.57 -0.25 17.54
N LEU A 289 12.53 -1.17 17.48
CA LEU A 289 12.29 -2.55 17.05
C LEU A 289 11.48 -3.33 18.08
N ARG A 290 11.79 -3.15 19.38
CA ARG A 290 11.01 -3.75 20.47
C ARG A 290 9.55 -3.32 20.43
N TYR A 291 9.27 -2.03 20.23
CA TYR A 291 7.92 -1.51 20.11
C TYR A 291 7.19 -2.08 18.87
N ALA A 292 7.83 -2.05 17.70
CA ALA A 292 7.24 -2.59 16.47
C ALA A 292 6.95 -4.10 16.58
N SER A 293 7.83 -4.85 17.24
CA SER A 293 7.65 -6.27 17.52
C SER A 293 6.50 -6.53 18.51
N PHE A 294 6.38 -5.70 19.56
CA PHE A 294 5.28 -5.77 20.51
C PHE A 294 3.91 -5.59 19.84
N GLU A 295 3.79 -4.59 18.97
CA GLU A 295 2.55 -4.36 18.20
C GLU A 295 2.19 -5.59 17.35
N CYS A 296 3.16 -6.22 16.69
CA CYS A 296 2.94 -7.45 15.93
C CYS A 296 2.44 -8.60 16.83
N LEU A 297 3.12 -8.83 17.95
CA LEU A 297 2.77 -9.90 18.89
C LEU A 297 1.38 -9.67 19.49
N LEU A 298 1.07 -8.43 19.87
CA LEU A 298 -0.23 -8.04 20.39
C LEU A 298 -1.35 -8.32 19.38
N SER A 299 -1.16 -7.90 18.12
CA SER A 299 -2.11 -8.15 17.02
C SER A 299 -2.34 -9.65 16.79
N LEU A 300 -1.27 -10.46 16.78
CA LEU A 300 -1.35 -11.91 16.58
C LEU A 300 -2.10 -12.60 17.74
N VAL A 301 -1.76 -12.26 18.99
CA VAL A 301 -2.41 -12.83 20.18
C VAL A 301 -3.88 -12.45 20.24
N ASN A 302 -4.23 -11.20 19.97
CA ASN A 302 -5.62 -10.74 19.93
C ASN A 302 -6.44 -11.51 18.90
N LYS A 303 -5.89 -11.76 17.71
CA LYS A 303 -6.56 -12.59 16.69
C LYS A 303 -6.78 -14.03 17.14
N ARG A 304 -5.78 -14.64 17.77
CA ARG A 304 -5.90 -15.99 18.33
C ARG A 304 -7.01 -16.07 19.38
N LEU A 305 -7.04 -15.10 20.30
CA LEU A 305 -8.07 -15.02 21.34
C LEU A 305 -9.47 -14.88 20.73
N ALA A 306 -9.63 -14.01 19.73
CA ALA A 306 -10.90 -13.86 19.02
C ALA A 306 -11.36 -15.16 18.36
N LYS A 307 -10.46 -15.92 17.71
CA LYS A 307 -10.79 -17.24 17.13
C LYS A 307 -11.23 -18.25 18.20
N LYS A 308 -10.54 -18.33 19.34
CA LYS A 308 -10.91 -19.23 20.44
C LYS A 308 -12.29 -18.88 21.02
N GLN A 309 -12.58 -17.58 21.19
CA GLN A 309 -13.89 -17.13 21.66
C GLN A 309 -15.02 -17.50 20.67
N LEU A 310 -14.80 -17.29 19.37
CA LEU A 310 -15.74 -17.69 18.32
C LEU A 310 -16.00 -19.21 18.33
N GLN A 311 -14.96 -20.02 18.47
CA GLN A 311 -15.09 -21.48 18.57
C GLN A 311 -15.89 -21.90 19.81
N GLN A 312 -15.63 -21.27 20.97
CA GLN A 312 -16.39 -21.54 22.19
C GLN A 312 -17.87 -21.16 22.04
N GLN A 313 -18.17 -20.01 21.43
CA GLN A 313 -19.55 -19.59 21.16
C GLN A 313 -20.26 -20.54 20.19
N GLN A 314 -19.58 -21.01 19.14
CA GLN A 314 -20.12 -21.99 18.22
C GLN A 314 -20.40 -23.33 18.92
N GLN A 315 -19.49 -23.81 19.76
CA GLN A 315 -19.70 -25.02 20.56
C GLN A 315 -20.89 -24.88 21.52
N GLN A 316 -21.03 -23.74 22.19
CA GLN A 316 -22.18 -23.46 23.05
C GLN A 316 -23.49 -23.41 22.26
N ARG A 317 -23.49 -22.78 21.09
CA ARG A 317 -24.67 -22.75 20.19
C ARG A 317 -25.05 -24.15 19.73
N ASN A 318 -24.07 -24.97 19.31
CA ASN A 318 -24.32 -26.35 18.88
C ASN A 318 -24.85 -27.21 20.04
N LYS A 319 -24.30 -27.04 21.26
CA LYS A 319 -24.86 -27.67 22.47
C LYS A 319 -26.30 -27.24 22.73
N ARG A 320 -26.64 -25.96 22.60
CA ARG A 320 -28.03 -25.47 22.75
C ARG A 320 -28.96 -26.00 21.67
N ILE A 321 -28.51 -26.14 20.42
CA ILE A 321 -29.30 -26.74 19.34
C ILE A 321 -29.50 -28.24 19.60
N ALA A 322 -28.49 -28.96 20.08
CA ALA A 322 -28.60 -30.38 20.44
C ALA A 322 -29.47 -30.61 21.68
N LEU A 323 -29.48 -29.67 22.63
CA LEU A 323 -30.30 -29.69 23.86
C LEU A 323 -31.68 -29.05 23.69
N SER A 324 -31.89 -28.32 22.58
CA SER A 324 -33.21 -27.86 22.17
C SER A 324 -34.04 -29.11 21.93
N PRO A 325 -35.21 -29.27 22.58
CA PRO A 325 -36.12 -30.34 22.22
C PRO A 325 -36.40 -30.17 20.73
N SER A 326 -35.95 -31.13 19.93
CA SER A 326 -36.23 -31.15 18.52
C SER A 326 -37.75 -31.08 18.37
N SER A 327 -38.24 -30.07 17.68
CA SER A 327 -39.56 -30.09 17.07
C SER A 327 -39.66 -31.17 15.96
N ALA A 328 -38.61 -31.97 15.74
CA ALA A 328 -38.71 -33.25 15.04
C ALA A 328 -38.90 -34.40 16.05
N LEU A 329 -40.08 -35.03 15.95
CA LEU A 329 -40.54 -36.28 16.60
C LEU A 329 -41.34 -36.18 17.92
N ASN A 330 -42.09 -35.10 18.12
CA ASN A 330 -43.16 -35.06 19.11
C ASN A 330 -44.55 -34.85 18.48
N CYS A 331 -44.92 -35.71 17.53
CA CYS A 331 -46.30 -35.80 17.08
C CYS A 331 -46.74 -37.26 17.13
N GLN A 332 -47.47 -37.64 18.18
CA GLN A 332 -48.29 -38.86 18.20
C GLN A 332 -49.14 -38.98 16.91
N HIS A 333 -49.47 -37.85 16.29
CA HIS A 333 -50.23 -37.75 15.05
C HIS A 333 -49.43 -38.19 13.82
N GLU A 334 -48.10 -38.01 13.78
CA GLU A 334 -47.24 -38.52 12.70
C GLU A 334 -46.98 -40.03 12.85
N LYS A 335 -46.87 -40.54 14.08
CA LYS A 335 -46.86 -41.99 14.34
C LYS A 335 -48.18 -42.65 13.90
N LEU A 336 -49.31 -42.01 14.18
CA LEU A 336 -50.63 -42.46 13.71
C LEU A 336 -50.75 -42.39 12.19
N PHE A 337 -50.26 -41.32 11.56
CA PHE A 337 -50.26 -41.15 10.11
C PHE A 337 -49.36 -42.20 9.43
N LEU A 338 -48.16 -42.47 9.96
CA LEU A 338 -47.26 -43.49 9.43
C LEU A 338 -47.81 -44.91 9.65
N ASN A 339 -48.45 -45.21 10.80
CA ASN A 339 -49.13 -46.49 11.00
C ASN A 339 -50.33 -46.68 10.06
N TYR A 340 -51.04 -45.61 9.71
CA TYR A 340 -52.16 -45.66 8.75
C TYR A 340 -51.69 -45.81 7.30
N LEU A 341 -50.58 -45.16 6.93
CA LEU A 341 -50.07 -45.13 5.56
C LEU A 341 -49.17 -46.33 5.24
N LEU A 342 -48.47 -46.85 6.25
CA LEU A 342 -47.51 -47.94 6.16
C LEU A 342 -47.85 -48.93 7.28
N GLY A 343 -48.75 -49.87 6.99
CA GLY A 343 -49.24 -50.85 7.98
C GLY A 343 -48.12 -51.54 8.76
N ASP A 344 -48.45 -52.02 9.96
CA ASP A 344 -47.57 -52.36 11.09
C ASP A 344 -46.27 -53.15 10.77
N ASN A 345 -46.24 -53.90 9.66
CA ASN A 345 -45.05 -54.66 9.24
C ASN A 345 -43.98 -53.83 8.51
N THR A 346 -44.34 -52.67 7.96
CA THR A 346 -43.44 -51.86 7.11
C THR A 346 -42.48 -51.02 7.95
N LEU A 347 -42.97 -50.46 9.07
CA LEU A 347 -42.16 -49.67 10.01
C LEU A 347 -41.11 -50.54 10.70
N GLY A 348 -41.46 -51.80 11.01
CA GLY A 348 -40.54 -52.80 11.55
C GLY A 348 -39.43 -53.20 10.55
N MET A 349 -39.74 -53.30 9.25
CA MET A 349 -38.74 -53.51 8.21
C MET A 349 -37.77 -52.33 8.10
N PHE A 350 -38.28 -51.09 8.11
CA PHE A 350 -37.46 -49.88 8.02
C PHE A 350 -36.52 -49.72 9.22
N TYR A 351 -37.01 -50.00 10.43
CA TYR A 351 -36.18 -49.99 11.64
C TYR A 351 -35.10 -51.07 11.64
N ARG A 352 -35.39 -52.26 11.10
CA ARG A 352 -34.38 -53.34 10.96
C ARG A 352 -33.29 -52.96 9.94
N LEU A 353 -33.67 -52.34 8.82
CA LEU A 353 -32.72 -51.85 7.80
C LEU A 353 -31.83 -50.69 8.32
N LEU A 354 -32.33 -49.88 9.25
CA LEU A 354 -31.57 -48.77 9.87
C LEU A 354 -30.60 -49.24 10.96
N ILE A 355 -30.87 -50.35 11.65
CA ILE A 355 -30.07 -50.82 12.79
C ILE A 355 -29.00 -51.85 12.37
N SER A 356 -29.17 -52.57 11.25
CA SER A 356 -28.11 -53.45 10.69
C SER A 356 -27.90 -53.22 9.18
N PRO A 357 -26.91 -52.40 8.78
CA PRO A 357 -26.51 -52.32 7.39
C PRO A 357 -25.49 -53.43 7.11
N THR A 358 -25.96 -54.60 6.66
CA THR A 358 -25.26 -55.73 5.97
C THR A 358 -26.09 -57.01 6.23
N VAL A 359 -26.63 -57.73 5.26
CA VAL A 359 -26.18 -58.14 3.91
C VAL A 359 -27.21 -57.81 2.84
#